data_AF-A0A8D2L2C8-F1
#
_entry.id   AF-A0A8D2L2C8-F1
#
_cell.length_a   1.000
_cell.length_b   1.000
_cell.length_c   1.000
_cell.angle_alpha   90.00
_cell.angle_beta   90.00
_cell.angle_gamma   90.00
#
_symmetry.space_group_name_H-M   'P 1'
#
loop_
_entity.id
_entity.type
_entity.pdbx_description
1 polymer ?
#
loop_
_entity_poly.entity_id
_entity_poly.type
_entity_poly.pdbx_seq_one_letter_code
_entity_poly.pdbx_strand_id
1 'polypeptide(L)'
;MLPDLVDHFRVQHPHSTGHETIFYSSYVFFHKISAGIGLGISSLSLEFAGFQSGVCKQPQSVATMLKILIAAVPATLISTGLFILLFYPITEKTKPLGPAFAGLDKAGWSHLFGRN
;
A
#
# COMPACT_ATOMS: atom_id res chain seq x y z
N MET A 1 4.09 -1.01 -0.19
CA MET A 1 5.39 -1.60 -0.49
C MET A 1 5.92 -2.37 0.72
N LEU A 2 5.36 -3.55 0.98
CA LEU A 2 5.88 -4.44 2.01
C LEU A 2 7.19 -5.17 1.61
N PRO A 3 7.42 -5.58 0.34
CA PRO A 3 8.64 -6.32 0.01
C PRO A 3 9.89 -5.44 0.05
N ASP A 4 9.77 -4.12 -0.13
CA ASP A 4 10.89 -3.18 -0.05
C ASP A 4 11.47 -3.11 1.38
N LEU A 5 10.61 -3.08 2.39
CA LEU A 5 11.03 -3.19 3.80
C LEU A 5 11.71 -4.54 4.07
N VAL A 6 11.09 -5.64 3.65
CA VAL A 6 11.63 -6.99 3.87
C VAL A 6 12.98 -7.17 3.17
N ASP A 7 13.14 -6.67 1.95
CA ASP A 7 14.40 -6.72 1.20
C ASP A 7 15.48 -5.86 1.88
N HIS A 8 15.13 -4.67 2.35
CA HIS A 8 16.06 -3.81 3.11
C HIS A 8 16.53 -4.45 4.42
N PHE A 9 15.62 -5.12 5.16
CA PHE A 9 15.96 -5.87 6.38
C PHE A 9 16.91 -7.05 6.11
N ARG A 10 16.72 -7.77 4.99
CA ARG A 10 17.61 -8.87 4.57
C ARG A 10 19.03 -8.39 4.28
N VAL A 11 19.18 -7.24 3.61
CA VAL A 11 20.49 -6.66 3.28
C VAL A 11 21.24 -6.22 4.53
N GLN A 12 20.55 -5.70 5.55
CA GLN A 12 21.17 -5.26 6.80
C GLN A 12 21.52 -6.42 7.75
N HIS A 13 20.78 -7.54 7.70
CA HIS A 13 20.97 -8.67 8.62
C HIS A 13 21.15 -10.02 7.88
N PRO A 14 22.32 -10.26 7.26
CA PRO A 14 22.57 -11.46 6.45
C PRO A 14 22.57 -12.79 7.25
N HIS A 15 22.59 -12.74 8.58
CA HIS A 15 22.61 -13.93 9.46
C HIS A 15 21.24 -14.27 10.07
N SER A 16 20.26 -13.37 10.00
CA SER A 16 18.93 -13.55 10.61
C SER A 16 17.90 -13.93 9.55
N THR A 17 17.90 -15.20 9.16
CA THR A 17 16.99 -15.76 8.15
C THR A 17 15.68 -16.20 8.80
N GLY A 18 14.52 -15.79 8.26
CA GLY A 18 13.21 -16.36 8.63
C GLY A 18 12.15 -15.41 9.21
N HIS A 19 12.44 -14.13 9.40
CA HIS A 19 11.45 -13.16 9.92
C HIS A 19 10.40 -12.71 8.87
N GLU A 20 10.60 -13.08 7.61
CA GLU A 20 9.78 -12.70 6.45
C GLU A 20 8.33 -13.17 6.60
N THR A 21 8.12 -14.36 7.15
CA THR A 21 6.80 -14.95 7.34
C THR A 21 5.97 -14.21 8.38
N ILE A 22 6.60 -13.68 9.43
CA ILE A 22 5.91 -12.94 10.51
C ILE A 22 5.42 -11.58 9.99
N PHE A 23 6.24 -10.89 9.19
CA PHE A 23 5.85 -9.64 8.53
C PHE A 23 4.70 -9.84 7.56
N TYR A 24 4.75 -10.90 6.75
CA TYR A 24 3.66 -11.19 5.82
C TYR A 24 2.37 -11.56 6.53
N SER A 25 2.45 -12.42 7.57
CA SER A 25 1.28 -12.91 8.30
C SER A 25 0.58 -11.81 9.11
N SER A 26 1.35 -10.96 9.79
CA SER A 26 0.80 -9.81 10.53
C SER A 26 0.13 -8.80 9.60
N TYR A 27 0.73 -8.50 8.44
CA TYR A 27 0.14 -7.61 7.43
C TYR A 27 -1.24 -8.09 6.98
N VAL A 28 -1.36 -9.36 6.53
CA VAL A 28 -2.64 -9.89 6.05
C VAL A 28 -3.66 -10.06 7.17
N PHE A 29 -3.22 -10.37 8.40
CA PHE A 29 -4.08 -10.46 9.58
C PHE A 29 -4.71 -9.11 9.90
N PHE A 30 -3.91 -8.05 10.04
CA PHE A 30 -4.41 -6.72 10.34
C PHE A 30 -5.26 -6.16 9.20
N HIS A 31 -4.90 -6.46 7.94
CA HIS A 31 -5.73 -6.07 6.80
C HIS A 31 -7.13 -6.71 6.87
N LYS A 32 -7.21 -8.02 7.18
CA LYS A 32 -8.49 -8.73 7.34
C LYS A 32 -9.30 -8.24 8.54
N ILE A 33 -8.64 -7.96 9.66
CA ILE A 33 -9.29 -7.37 10.84
C ILE A 33 -9.82 -5.98 10.50
N SER A 34 -9.02 -5.13 9.85
CA SER A 34 -9.44 -3.79 9.44
C SER A 34 -10.63 -3.83 8.49
N ALA A 35 -10.66 -4.77 7.55
CA ALA A 35 -11.81 -4.96 6.66
C ALA A 35 -13.06 -5.37 7.46
N GLY A 36 -12.94 -6.31 8.40
CA GLY A 36 -14.03 -6.70 9.29
C GLY A 36 -14.53 -5.56 10.19
N ILE A 37 -13.62 -4.79 10.78
CA ILE A 37 -13.95 -3.62 11.60
C ILE A 37 -14.64 -2.54 10.75
N GLY A 38 -14.14 -2.27 9.55
CA GLY A 38 -14.75 -1.30 8.64
C GLY A 38 -16.19 -1.67 8.30
N LEU A 39 -16.45 -2.95 8.01
CA LEU A 39 -17.81 -3.45 7.79
C LEU A 39 -18.68 -3.36 9.04
N GLY A 40 -18.14 -3.73 10.21
CA GLY A 40 -18.85 -3.65 11.49
C GLY A 40 -19.26 -2.22 11.86
N ILE A 41 -18.33 -1.26 11.76
CA ILE A 41 -18.59 0.16 12.01
C ILE A 41 -19.62 0.70 11.02
N SER A 42 -19.54 0.30 9.75
CA SER A 42 -20.51 0.68 8.73
C SER A 42 -21.92 0.18 9.08
N SER A 43 -22.03 -1.07 9.52
CA SER A 43 -23.33 -1.65 9.91
C SER A 43 -23.91 -0.97 11.14
N LEU A 44 -23.11 -0.78 12.20
CA LEU A 44 -23.54 -0.09 13.42
C LEU A 44 -23.98 1.35 13.12
N SER A 45 -23.22 2.02 12.26
CA SER A 45 -23.52 3.37 11.78
C SER A 45 -24.89 3.47 11.10
N LEU A 46 -25.23 2.50 10.25
CA LEU A 46 -26.52 2.48 9.56
C LEU A 46 -27.68 2.20 10.51
N GLU A 47 -27.50 1.28 11.46
CA GLU A 47 -28.50 0.98 12.51
C GLU A 47 -28.79 2.22 13.36
N PHE A 48 -27.75 2.94 13.82
CA PHE A 48 -27.91 4.18 14.58
C PHE A 48 -28.56 5.32 13.76
N ALA A 49 -28.35 5.34 12.45
CA ALA A 49 -28.99 6.30 11.54
C ALA A 49 -30.48 6.01 11.27
N GLY A 50 -31.03 4.93 11.85
CA GLY A 50 -32.42 4.52 11.68
C GLY A 50 -32.68 3.88 10.32
N PHE A 51 -31.70 3.12 9.79
CA PHE A 51 -31.88 2.32 8.59
C PHE A 51 -33.02 1.31 8.80
N GLN A 52 -34.03 1.34 7.94
CA GLN A 52 -35.12 0.35 7.92
C GLN A 52 -35.12 -0.36 6.57
N SER A 53 -35.04 -1.68 6.58
CA SER A 53 -35.06 -2.49 5.36
C SER A 53 -36.50 -2.62 4.83
N GLY A 54 -36.69 -2.42 3.52
CA GLY A 54 -37.99 -2.65 2.87
C GLY A 54 -38.99 -1.49 2.89
N VAL A 55 -38.59 -0.28 3.31
CA VAL A 55 -39.45 0.92 3.23
C VAL A 55 -39.17 1.74 1.96
N CYS A 56 -40.22 2.30 1.35
CA CYS A 56 -40.08 3.09 0.11
C CYS A 56 -39.40 4.46 0.33
N LYS A 57 -39.28 4.95 1.57
CA LYS A 57 -38.76 6.28 1.88
C LYS A 57 -37.72 6.20 3.01
N GLN A 58 -36.45 6.26 2.63
CA GLN A 58 -35.29 6.25 3.53
C GLN A 58 -35.08 7.65 4.16
N PRO A 59 -34.71 7.76 5.45
CA PRO A 59 -34.35 9.04 6.05
C PRO A 59 -33.11 9.67 5.37
N GLN A 60 -33.11 10.99 5.20
CA GLN A 60 -31.98 11.74 4.62
C GLN A 60 -30.67 11.58 5.41
N SER A 61 -30.77 11.27 6.71
CA SER A 61 -29.63 11.00 7.59
C SER A 61 -28.79 9.82 7.09
N VAL A 62 -29.43 8.70 6.69
CA VAL A 62 -28.75 7.50 6.17
C VAL A 62 -28.01 7.82 4.86
N ALA A 63 -28.63 8.57 3.95
CA ALA A 63 -28.01 8.95 2.69
C ALA A 63 -26.75 9.81 2.92
N THR A 64 -26.79 10.67 3.95
CA THR A 64 -25.65 11.50 4.34
C THR A 64 -24.55 10.68 5.00
N MET A 65 -24.91 9.74 5.88
CA MET A 65 -24.01 8.78 6.52
C MET A 65 -23.24 7.96 5.46
N LEU A 66 -23.97 7.42 4.48
CA LEU A 66 -23.37 6.62 3.41
C LEU A 66 -22.39 7.45 2.58
N LYS A 67 -22.75 8.70 2.23
CA LYS A 67 -21.86 9.62 1.51
C LYS A 67 -20.58 9.92 2.31
N ILE A 68 -20.70 10.18 3.61
CA ILE A 68 -19.55 10.44 4.49
C ILE A 68 -18.66 9.20 4.58
N LEU A 69 -19.27 8.02 4.75
CA LEU A 69 -18.56 6.76 4.90
C LEU A 69 -17.76 6.37 3.65
N ILE A 70 -18.30 6.59 2.44
CA ILE A 70 -17.61 6.23 1.18
C ILE A 70 -16.68 7.34 0.65
N ALA A 71 -16.86 8.60 1.05
CA ALA A 71 -16.10 9.72 0.49
C ALA A 71 -15.15 10.36 1.52
N ALA A 72 -15.66 10.76 2.68
CA ALA A 72 -14.86 11.46 3.68
C ALA A 72 -13.84 10.53 4.36
N VAL A 73 -14.24 9.29 4.66
CA VAL A 73 -13.35 8.31 5.30
C VAL A 73 -12.17 7.94 4.37
N PRO A 74 -12.37 7.56 3.09
CA PRO A 74 -11.24 7.30 2.21
C PRO A 74 -10.38 8.54 1.93
N ALA A 75 -10.98 9.73 1.81
CA ALA A 75 -10.23 10.95 1.58
C ALA A 75 -9.28 11.29 2.75
N THR A 76 -9.75 11.16 3.99
CA THR A 76 -8.92 11.38 5.20
C THR A 76 -7.83 10.32 5.32
N LEU A 77 -8.13 9.06 5.00
CA LEU A 77 -7.16 7.96 5.01
C LEU A 77 -6.05 8.17 3.97
N ILE A 78 -6.41 8.61 2.75
CA ILE A 78 -5.45 8.95 1.69
C ILE A 78 -4.59 10.14 2.09
N SER A 79 -5.21 11.21 2.62
CA SER A 79 -4.49 12.41 3.08
C SER A 79 -3.47 12.07 4.16
N THR A 80 -3.86 11.22 5.12
CA THR A 80 -2.96 10.74 6.18
C THR A 80 -1.82 9.89 5.63
N GLY A 81 -2.11 8.97 4.70
CA GLY A 81 -1.08 8.16 4.04
C GLY A 81 -0.08 9.02 3.26
N LEU A 82 -0.58 10.03 2.55
CA LEU A 82 0.24 10.99 1.80
C LEU A 82 1.11 11.83 2.74
N PHE A 83 0.56 12.30 3.86
CA PHE A 83 1.33 13.04 4.87
C PHE A 83 2.50 12.20 5.39
N ILE A 84 2.27 10.94 5.73
CA ILE A 84 3.33 10.03 6.19
C ILE A 84 4.40 9.82 5.11
N LEU A 85 3.99 9.68 3.84
CA LEU A 85 4.92 9.56 2.70
C LEU A 85 5.77 10.81 2.50
N LEU A 86 5.20 12.01 2.69
CA LEU A 86 5.94 13.27 2.60
C LEU A 86 6.96 13.43 3.74
N PHE A 87 6.64 12.91 4.93
CA PHE A 87 7.57 12.88 6.06
C PHE A 87 8.66 11.80 5.95
N TYR A 88 8.58 10.91 4.95
CA TYR A 88 9.62 9.94 4.64
C TYR A 88 10.50 10.49 3.51
N PRO A 89 11.60 11.22 3.79
CA PRO A 89 12.45 11.77 2.75
C PRO A 89 13.06 10.63 1.94
N ILE A 90 12.59 10.48 0.69
CA ILE A 90 13.15 9.56 -0.31
C ILE A 90 14.52 10.11 -0.72
N THR A 91 15.55 9.77 0.05
CA THR A 91 16.93 10.10 -0.29
C THR A 91 17.49 8.93 -1.10
N GLU A 92 17.26 8.94 -2.40
CA GLU A 92 17.95 8.02 -3.30
C GLU A 92 19.44 8.37 -3.30
N LYS A 93 20.24 7.65 -2.50
CA LYS A 93 21.67 7.57 -2.75
C LYS A 93 21.83 6.71 -3.99
N THR A 94 21.85 7.34 -5.15
CA THR A 94 22.16 6.75 -6.44
C THR A 94 23.43 5.91 -6.29
N LYS A 95 23.30 4.59 -6.16
CA LYS A 95 24.45 3.70 -6.32
C LYS A 95 24.78 3.78 -7.82
N PRO A 96 25.96 4.27 -8.23
CA PRO A 96 26.34 4.22 -9.63
C PRO A 96 26.27 2.76 -10.08
N LEU A 97 25.48 2.52 -11.12
CA LEU A 97 25.35 1.24 -11.80
C LEU A 97 26.75 0.63 -11.96
N GLY A 98 26.98 -0.52 -11.31
CA GLY A 98 28.29 -1.15 -11.29
C GLY A 98 28.81 -1.42 -12.71
N PRO A 99 30.14 -1.48 -12.90
CA PRO A 99 30.79 -1.56 -14.22
C PRO A 99 30.39 -2.79 -15.08
N ALA A 100 29.63 -3.73 -14.53
CA ALA A 100 29.15 -4.92 -15.22
C ALA A 100 28.11 -4.63 -16.32
N PHE A 101 27.25 -3.62 -16.16
CA PHE A 101 26.24 -3.30 -17.20
C PHE A 101 26.85 -2.50 -18.37
N ALA A 102 27.86 -1.68 -18.10
CA ALA A 102 28.56 -0.91 -19.13
C ALA A 102 29.35 -1.81 -20.11
N GLY A 103 29.81 -2.98 -19.67
CA GLY A 103 30.54 -3.94 -20.52
C GLY A 103 29.65 -4.73 -21.48
N LEU A 104 28.42 -5.06 -21.06
CA LEU A 104 27.46 -5.83 -21.87
C LEU A 104 26.85 -4.99 -23.00
N ASP A 105 26.59 -3.70 -22.77
CA ASP A 105 26.09 -2.80 -23.80
C ASP A 105 27.12 -2.58 -24.93
N LYS A 106 28.40 -2.41 -24.56
CA LYS A 106 29.52 -2.28 -25.51
C LYS A 106 29.68 -3.52 -26.41
N ALA A 107 29.60 -4.72 -25.84
CA ALA A 107 29.79 -5.98 -26.58
C ALA A 107 28.61 -6.29 -27.52
N GLY A 108 27.38 -5.96 -27.11
CA GLY A 108 26.19 -6.10 -27.95
C GLY A 108 26.19 -5.14 -29.14
N TRP A 109 26.68 -3.91 -28.95
CA TRP A 109 26.70 -2.89 -30.01
C TRP A 109 27.84 -3.10 -31.02
N SER A 110 29.01 -3.59 -30.58
CA SER A 110 30.14 -3.87 -31.47
C SER A 110 29.89 -5.01 -32.47
N HIS A 111 28.99 -5.95 -32.13
CA HIS A 111 28.65 -7.07 -32.99
C HIS A 111 27.53 -6.74 -34.00
N LEU A 112 26.75 -5.68 -33.75
CA LEU A 112 25.66 -5.22 -34.63
C LEU A 112 26.08 -4.11 -35.60
N PHE A 113 27.08 -3.29 -35.24
CA PHE A 113 27.67 -2.28 -36.12
C PHE A 113 29.09 -2.67 -36.52
N GLY A 114 29.20 -3.80 -37.23
CA GLY A 114 30.41 -4.18 -37.95
C GLY A 114 30.79 -3.08 -38.96
N ARG A 115 31.86 -2.35 -38.66
CA ARG A 115 32.62 -1.60 -39.65
C ARG A 115 33.36 -2.60 -40.53
N ASN A 116 33.09 -2.53 -41.82
CA ASN A 116 33.91 -3.06 -42.91
C ASN A 116 35.40 -2.68 -42.74
#